data_AF-A0A151WKQ0-F1
#
_entry.id   AF-A0A151WKQ0-F1
#
_cell.length_a   1.000
_cell.length_b   1.000
_cell.length_c   1.000
_cell.angle_alpha   90.00
_cell.angle_beta   90.00
_cell.angle_gamma   90.00
#
_symmetry.space_group_name_H-M   'P 1'
#
loop_
_entity.id
_entity.type
_entity.pdbx_description
1 polymer ?
#
loop_
_entity_poly.entity_id
_entity_poly.type
_entity_poly.pdbx_seq_one_letter_code
_entity_poly.pdbx_strand_id
1 'polypeptide(L)'
;QCLNSTVHRSIGTSPFHLLFGAHPRLKDRPDIREYLEKELIASFEGKRDELRIQASQNIAKIQEENKRIFNKKKRQATIYREGDLVAIRHKRSLVDELHAATRRNFPRRRVIVYGYDDLWQADVVEMRPYKRYNRGYHYILTVIDVLSKHAWAYHSKPRAGTR
;
A
#
# COMPACT_ATOMS: atom_id res chain seq x y z
N GLN A 1 -1.36 -17.02 -19.22
CA GLN A 1 -1.19 -18.41 -19.69
C GLN A 1 0.17 -18.86 -19.18
N CYS A 2 0.24 -19.80 -18.26
CA CYS A 2 1.47 -20.13 -17.53
C CYS A 2 1.73 -21.63 -17.38
N LEU A 3 1.21 -22.46 -18.28
CA LEU A 3 1.53 -23.89 -18.32
C LEU A 3 2.09 -24.26 -19.69
N ASN A 4 3.28 -24.85 -19.71
CA ASN A 4 3.98 -25.30 -20.91
C ASN A 4 3.23 -26.48 -21.54
N SER A 5 2.53 -26.24 -22.64
CA SER A 5 1.81 -27.25 -23.42
C SER A 5 2.55 -27.73 -24.66
N THR A 6 3.77 -27.24 -24.89
CA THR A 6 4.56 -27.52 -26.08
C THR A 6 5.22 -28.90 -25.96
N VAL A 7 5.10 -29.71 -27.03
CA VAL A 7 5.72 -31.03 -27.13
C VAL A 7 7.22 -30.86 -27.40
N HIS A 8 8.07 -31.53 -26.63
CA HIS A 8 9.52 -31.48 -26.84
C HIS A 8 10.00 -32.72 -27.59
N ARG A 9 10.76 -32.53 -28.66
CA ARG A 9 11.09 -33.57 -29.66
C ARG A 9 11.80 -34.79 -29.06
N SER A 10 12.66 -34.59 -28.05
CA SER A 10 13.41 -35.69 -27.42
C SER A 10 12.57 -36.59 -26.50
N ILE A 11 11.48 -36.07 -25.94
CA ILE A 11 10.60 -36.81 -25.02
C ILE A 11 9.29 -37.25 -25.70
N GLY A 12 9.05 -36.82 -26.94
CA GLY A 12 7.84 -37.17 -27.72
C GLY A 12 6.52 -36.65 -27.15
N THR A 13 6.53 -35.99 -25.98
CA THR A 13 5.35 -35.45 -25.30
C THR A 13 5.64 -34.10 -24.63
N SER A 14 4.64 -33.47 -24.03
CA SER A 14 4.87 -32.24 -23.25
C SER A 14 5.41 -32.58 -21.86
N PRO A 15 6.35 -31.79 -21.30
CA PRO A 15 6.82 -32.00 -19.93
C PRO A 15 5.70 -32.09 -18.89
N PHE A 16 4.60 -31.34 -19.10
CA PHE A 16 3.42 -31.39 -18.25
C PHE A 16 2.72 -32.76 -18.32
N HIS A 17 2.56 -33.33 -19.53
CA HIS A 17 1.96 -34.65 -19.70
C HIS A 17 2.82 -35.76 -19.08
N LEU A 18 4.14 -35.61 -19.09
CA LEU A 18 5.06 -36.57 -18.48
C LEU A 18 5.00 -36.55 -16.94
N LEU A 19 4.81 -35.38 -16.33
CA LEU A 19 4.72 -35.23 -14.87
C LEU A 19 3.33 -35.59 -14.31
N PHE A 20 2.27 -35.25 -15.05
CA PHE A 20 0.90 -35.32 -14.53
C PHE A 20 0.01 -36.32 -15.28
N GLY A 21 0.51 -37.01 -16.31
CA GLY A 21 -0.25 -37.99 -17.12
C GLY A 21 -1.42 -37.40 -17.93
N ALA A 22 -1.66 -36.08 -17.85
CA ALA A 22 -2.81 -35.40 -18.45
C ALA A 22 -2.38 -34.41 -19.54
N HIS A 23 -3.14 -34.32 -20.63
CA HIS A 23 -2.85 -33.35 -21.70
C HIS A 23 -3.35 -31.95 -21.27
N PRO A 24 -2.52 -30.89 -21.28
CA PRO A 24 -2.84 -29.57 -20.75
C PRO A 24 -3.86 -28.75 -21.58
N ARG A 25 -4.65 -29.40 -22.46
CA ARG A 25 -5.78 -28.74 -23.16
C ARG A 25 -6.92 -28.50 -22.17
N LEU A 26 -6.70 -27.52 -21.28
CA LEU A 26 -7.56 -27.08 -20.18
C LEU A 26 -8.76 -26.24 -20.64
N LYS A 27 -9.26 -26.46 -21.86
CA LYS A 27 -10.48 -25.78 -22.34
C LYS A 27 -11.74 -26.55 -21.92
N ASP A 28 -11.64 -27.86 -21.74
CA ASP A 28 -12.80 -28.76 -21.56
C ASP A 28 -12.91 -29.36 -20.14
N ARG A 29 -11.99 -29.01 -19.21
CA ARG A 29 -11.99 -29.49 -17.81
C ARG A 29 -11.73 -28.35 -16.82
N PRO A 30 -12.78 -27.59 -16.44
CA PRO A 30 -12.68 -26.45 -15.54
C PRO A 30 -12.36 -26.84 -14.08
N ASP A 31 -12.71 -28.07 -13.70
CA ASP A 31 -12.52 -28.69 -12.39
C ASP A 31 -11.05 -28.79 -11.98
N ILE A 32 -10.19 -29.38 -12.82
CA ILE A 32 -8.77 -29.58 -12.50
C ILE A 32 -8.03 -28.24 -12.37
N ARG A 33 -8.39 -27.28 -13.24
CA ARG A 33 -7.86 -25.92 -13.19
C ARG A 33 -8.22 -25.22 -11.89
N GLU A 34 -9.48 -25.31 -11.50
CA GLU A 34 -9.99 -24.68 -10.28
C GLU A 34 -9.34 -25.29 -9.03
N TYR A 35 -9.13 -26.60 -8.99
CA TYR A 35 -8.43 -27.27 -7.89
C TYR A 35 -6.97 -26.85 -7.77
N LEU A 36 -6.22 -26.80 -8.90
CA LEU A 36 -4.83 -26.34 -8.91
C LEU A 36 -4.73 -24.86 -8.52
N GLU A 37 -5.64 -24.01 -9.01
CA GLU A 37 -5.69 -22.60 -8.62
C GLU A 37 -6.03 -22.46 -7.12
N LYS A 38 -6.94 -23.26 -6.57
CA LYS A 38 -7.28 -23.27 -5.14
C LYS A 38 -6.12 -23.70 -4.24
N GLU A 39 -5.42 -24.79 -4.56
CA GLU A 39 -4.26 -25.24 -3.78
C GLU A 39 -3.08 -24.28 -3.86
N LEU A 40 -2.85 -23.70 -5.05
CA LEU A 40 -1.86 -22.64 -5.23
C LEU A 40 -2.24 -21.42 -4.40
N ILE A 41 -3.49 -20.97 -4.44
CA ILE A 41 -3.95 -19.83 -3.61
C ILE A 41 -3.75 -20.13 -2.13
N ALA A 42 -4.16 -21.31 -1.64
CA ALA A 42 -4.04 -21.67 -0.22
C ALA A 42 -2.57 -21.76 0.25
N SER A 43 -1.69 -22.38 -0.54
CA SER A 43 -0.27 -22.49 -0.21
C SER A 43 0.46 -21.14 -0.26
N PHE A 44 0.05 -20.24 -1.16
CA PHE A 44 0.55 -18.87 -1.22
C PHE A 44 -0.05 -17.94 -0.15
N GLU A 45 -1.28 -18.19 0.30
CA GLU A 45 -1.93 -17.45 1.39
C GLU A 45 -1.22 -17.72 2.73
N GLY A 46 -0.89 -18.97 3.06
CA GLY A 46 -0.22 -19.32 4.32
C GLY A 46 1.13 -18.61 4.51
N LYS A 47 2.04 -18.69 3.51
CA LYS A 47 3.34 -18.00 3.56
C LYS A 47 3.20 -16.48 3.63
N ARG A 48 2.17 -15.91 3.00
CA ARG A 48 1.91 -14.46 3.06
C ARG A 48 1.35 -14.04 4.41
N ASP A 49 0.54 -14.86 5.05
CA ASP A 49 -0.03 -14.54 6.34
C ASP A 49 1.04 -14.51 7.44
N GLU A 50 2.01 -15.43 7.41
CA GLU A 50 3.19 -15.37 8.29
C GLU A 50 4.00 -14.08 8.09
N LEU A 51 4.31 -13.73 6.84
CA LEU A 51 5.02 -12.49 6.50
C LEU A 51 4.22 -11.24 6.93
N ARG A 52 2.89 -11.27 6.83
CA ARG A 52 2.02 -10.18 7.29
C ARG A 52 2.03 -10.05 8.81
N ILE A 53 2.00 -11.16 9.55
CA ILE A 53 2.07 -11.15 11.01
C ILE A 53 3.41 -10.55 11.46
N GLN A 54 4.52 -11.00 10.87
CA GLN A 54 5.85 -10.45 11.17
C GLN A 54 5.96 -8.96 10.81
N ALA A 55 5.49 -8.57 9.62
CA ALA A 55 5.49 -7.17 9.19
C ALA A 55 4.64 -6.29 10.13
N SER A 56 3.45 -6.76 10.53
CA SER A 56 2.56 -6.07 11.46
C SER A 56 3.24 -5.82 12.81
N GLN A 57 3.88 -6.84 13.37
CA GLN A 57 4.63 -6.73 14.63
C GLN A 57 5.80 -5.73 14.53
N ASN A 58 6.54 -5.76 13.41
CA ASN A 58 7.66 -4.84 13.18
C ASN A 58 7.19 -3.39 13.04
N ILE A 59 6.11 -3.16 12.29
CA ILE A 59 5.50 -1.83 12.13
C ILE A 59 5.03 -1.32 13.50
N ALA A 60 4.36 -2.15 14.31
CA ALA A 60 3.91 -1.76 15.65
C ALA A 60 5.07 -1.36 16.57
N LYS A 61 6.18 -2.12 16.55
CA LYS A 61 7.39 -1.77 17.32
C LYS A 61 7.96 -0.41 16.91
N ILE A 62 8.09 -0.17 15.60
CA ILE A 62 8.59 1.11 15.06
C ILE A 62 7.64 2.27 15.43
N GLN A 63 6.33 2.06 15.37
CA GLN A 63 5.33 3.06 15.75
C GLN A 63 5.43 3.44 17.24
N GLU A 64 5.59 2.45 18.11
CA GLU A 64 5.78 2.63 19.56
C GLU A 64 7.05 3.45 19.85
N GLU A 65 8.17 3.12 19.18
CA GLU A 65 9.43 3.83 19.32
C GLU A 65 9.34 5.28 18.81
N ASN A 66 8.74 5.47 17.64
CA ASN A 66 8.47 6.80 17.09
C ASN A 66 7.62 7.65 18.05
N LYS A 67 6.60 7.05 18.69
CA LYS A 67 5.77 7.69 19.72
C LYS A 67 6.55 8.12 20.94
N ARG A 68 7.45 7.27 21.43
CA ARG A 68 8.33 7.62 22.55
C ARG A 68 9.27 8.76 22.19
N ILE A 69 9.90 8.70 21.02
CA ILE A 69 10.84 9.73 20.54
C ILE A 69 10.11 11.07 20.36
N PHE A 70 8.92 11.05 19.76
CA PHE A 70 8.11 12.25 19.56
C PHE A 70 7.72 12.87 20.90
N ASN A 71 7.14 12.08 21.81
CA ASN A 71 6.73 12.58 23.13
C ASN A 71 7.91 13.15 23.93
N LYS A 72 9.09 12.51 23.85
CA LYS A 72 10.31 13.00 24.51
C LYS A 72 10.80 14.33 23.94
N LYS A 73 10.66 14.54 22.63
CA LYS A 73 11.11 15.77 21.94
C LYS A 73 10.03 16.86 21.89
N LYS A 74 8.78 16.54 22.20
CA LYS A 74 7.66 17.48 22.16
C LYS A 74 7.87 18.54 23.24
N ARG A 75 8.14 19.77 22.81
CA ARG A 75 8.05 20.95 23.67
C ARG A 75 6.58 21.27 23.88
N GLN A 76 6.20 21.61 25.11
CA GLN A 76 4.84 22.07 25.37
C GLN A 76 4.57 23.34 24.55
N ALA A 77 3.34 23.44 24.03
CA ALA A 77 2.94 24.61 23.27
C ALA A 77 3.06 25.85 24.16
N THR A 78 3.74 26.88 23.68
CA THR A 78 3.83 28.16 24.37
C THR A 78 2.45 28.81 24.33
N ILE A 79 1.85 29.01 25.51
CA ILE A 79 0.56 29.71 25.65
C ILE A 79 0.87 31.20 25.72
N TYR A 80 0.45 31.96 24.71
CA TYR A 80 0.62 33.41 24.66
C TYR A 80 -0.54 34.11 25.38
N ARG A 81 -0.24 35.20 26.07
CA ARG A 81 -1.23 36.08 26.70
C ARG A 81 -1.34 37.40 25.95
N GLU A 82 -2.46 38.08 26.10
CA GLU A 82 -2.63 39.44 25.56
C GLU A 82 -1.54 40.35 26.11
N GLY A 83 -0.71 40.93 25.22
CA GLY A 83 0.47 41.73 25.56
C GLY A 83 1.82 41.11 25.20
N ASP A 84 1.88 39.82 24.82
CA ASP A 84 3.14 39.17 24.44
C ASP A 84 3.63 39.61 23.04
N LEU A 85 4.88 40.05 22.95
CA LEU A 85 5.54 40.42 21.69
C LEU A 85 6.27 39.20 21.08
N VAL A 86 5.96 38.86 19.82
CA VAL A 86 6.60 37.77 19.07
C VAL A 86 7.27 38.28 17.79
N ALA A 87 8.52 37.86 17.55
CA ALA A 87 9.27 38.23 16.36
C ALA A 87 9.00 37.27 15.20
N ILE A 88 8.41 37.78 14.11
CA ILE A 88 8.19 37.02 12.87
C ILE A 88 9.26 37.40 11.85
N ARG A 89 10.13 36.46 11.48
CA ARG A 89 11.25 36.71 10.56
C ARG A 89 10.78 36.66 9.10
N HIS A 90 10.84 37.79 8.40
CA HIS A 90 10.67 37.87 6.94
C HIS A 90 12.02 37.64 6.21
N LYS A 91 12.05 36.78 5.19
CA LYS A 91 13.26 36.48 4.38
C LYS A 91 13.35 37.45 3.19
N ARG A 92 14.43 38.26 3.09
CA ARG A 92 14.66 39.30 2.06
C ARG A 92 15.67 38.93 0.95
N SER A 93 16.21 37.70 0.91
CA SER A 93 17.37 37.33 0.07
C SER A 93 17.08 37.03 -1.42
N LEU A 94 15.99 37.54 -2.01
CA LEU A 94 15.56 37.16 -3.36
C LEU A 94 16.25 37.93 -4.50
N VAL A 95 17.05 38.95 -4.20
CA VAL A 95 17.56 39.89 -5.23
C VAL A 95 18.73 39.29 -6.02
N ASP A 96 19.54 38.43 -5.42
CA ASP A 96 20.75 37.87 -6.06
C ASP A 96 20.49 36.59 -6.91
N GLU A 97 19.29 36.00 -6.85
CA GLU A 97 18.93 34.75 -7.54
C GLU A 97 18.53 34.92 -9.02
N LEU A 98 18.45 36.16 -9.52
CA LEU A 98 17.86 36.49 -10.84
C LEU A 98 18.67 35.95 -12.04
N HIS A 99 19.96 35.62 -11.86
CA HIS A 99 20.87 35.26 -12.96
C HIS A 99 21.22 33.76 -13.05
N ALA A 100 20.58 32.89 -12.27
CA ALA A 100 20.77 31.44 -12.36
C ALA A 100 19.67 30.76 -13.21
N ALA A 101 20.03 29.72 -13.97
CA ALA A 101 19.07 28.92 -14.74
C ALA A 101 17.93 28.39 -13.84
N THR A 102 16.68 28.71 -14.20
CA THR A 102 15.53 28.56 -13.29
C THR A 102 15.08 27.11 -13.10
N ARG A 103 15.52 26.47 -12.01
CA ARG A 103 14.82 25.30 -11.45
C ARG A 103 13.49 25.77 -10.84
N ARG A 104 12.36 25.58 -11.53
CA ARG A 104 11.03 25.94 -11.02
C ARG A 104 10.57 24.95 -9.95
N ASN A 105 10.91 25.25 -8.70
CA ASN A 105 10.30 24.58 -7.55
C ASN A 105 8.95 25.21 -7.28
N PHE A 106 7.86 24.49 -7.57
CA PHE A 106 6.52 24.94 -7.20
C PHE A 106 6.44 25.10 -5.67
N PRO A 107 6.01 26.27 -5.14
CA PRO A 107 5.82 26.44 -3.71
C PRO A 107 4.72 25.49 -3.24
N ARG A 108 5.12 24.36 -2.69
CA ARG A 108 4.21 23.41 -2.05
C ARG A 108 3.95 23.90 -0.63
N ARG A 109 2.68 23.97 -0.22
CA ARG A 109 2.32 24.22 1.18
C ARG A 109 3.02 23.18 2.06
N ARG A 110 3.71 23.65 3.10
CA ARG A 110 4.23 22.75 4.14
C ARG A 110 3.04 22.16 4.89
N VAL A 111 2.97 20.84 4.94
CA VAL A 111 2.08 20.13 5.85
C VAL A 111 2.68 20.23 7.24
N ILE A 112 2.01 20.93 8.14
CA ILE A 112 2.40 21.10 9.55
C ILE A 112 1.47 20.18 10.35
N VAL A 113 2.05 19.31 11.18
CA VAL A 113 1.31 18.37 12.03
C VAL A 113 1.75 18.61 13.47
N TYR A 114 0.80 18.83 14.37
CA TYR A 114 1.02 19.25 15.76
C TYR A 114 1.01 18.08 16.76
N GLY A 115 0.48 16.92 16.37
CA GLY A 115 0.40 15.75 17.24
C GLY A 115 -0.05 14.47 16.52
N TYR A 116 -0.17 13.40 17.30
CA TYR A 116 -0.84 12.18 16.86
C TYR A 116 -2.30 12.47 16.55
N ASP A 117 -2.84 11.82 15.51
CA ASP A 117 -4.22 11.96 15.04
C ASP A 117 -4.66 13.36 14.61
N ASP A 118 -3.70 14.25 14.36
CA ASP A 118 -3.97 15.63 13.96
C ASP A 118 -4.24 15.75 12.44
N LEU A 119 -3.56 14.93 11.63
CA LEU A 119 -3.76 14.90 10.19
C LEU A 119 -3.71 13.48 9.65
N TRP A 120 -4.78 13.08 8.97
CA TRP A 120 -4.87 11.81 8.26
C TRP A 120 -4.89 12.06 6.75
N GLN A 121 -4.14 11.25 6.00
CA GLN A 121 -4.17 11.21 4.55
C GLN A 121 -4.96 9.97 4.12
N ALA A 122 -5.98 10.17 3.29
CA ALA A 122 -6.79 9.08 2.76
C ALA A 122 -6.66 9.00 1.24
N ASP A 123 -6.64 7.79 0.71
CA ASP A 123 -6.65 7.52 -0.72
C ASP A 123 -7.50 6.28 -1.04
N VAL A 124 -7.95 6.15 -2.29
CA VAL A 124 -8.75 5.02 -2.76
C VAL A 124 -7.98 4.25 -3.81
N VAL A 125 -7.69 2.99 -3.52
CA VAL A 125 -7.04 2.06 -4.44
C VAL A 125 -8.10 1.34 -5.27
N GLU A 126 -8.03 1.48 -6.60
CA GLU A 126 -8.89 0.76 -7.53
C GLU A 126 -8.37 -0.67 -7.76
N MET A 127 -9.19 -1.65 -7.41
CA MET A 127 -8.87 -3.09 -7.43
C MET A 127 -9.72 -3.87 -8.45
N ARG A 128 -10.45 -3.18 -9.36
CA ARG A 128 -11.33 -3.82 -10.35
C ARG A 128 -10.63 -4.92 -11.17
N PRO A 129 -9.38 -4.75 -11.67
CA PRO A 129 -8.67 -5.80 -12.40
C PRO A 129 -8.33 -7.02 -11.54
N TYR A 130 -8.17 -6.81 -10.23
CA TYR A 130 -7.72 -7.81 -9.26
C TYR A 130 -8.88 -8.40 -8.44
N LYS A 131 -10.13 -8.16 -8.83
CA LYS A 131 -11.34 -8.61 -8.10
C LYS A 131 -11.31 -10.09 -7.71
N ARG A 132 -10.81 -10.95 -8.60
CA ARG A 132 -10.71 -12.41 -8.38
C ARG A 132 -9.82 -12.76 -7.18
N TYR A 133 -8.74 -12.01 -6.99
CA TYR A 133 -7.79 -12.20 -5.91
C TYR A 133 -8.15 -11.36 -4.67
N ASN A 134 -8.96 -10.32 -4.84
CA ASN A 134 -9.40 -9.42 -3.78
C ASN A 134 -10.80 -9.78 -3.24
N ARG A 135 -11.14 -11.08 -3.18
CA ARG A 135 -12.41 -11.58 -2.60
C ARG A 135 -13.67 -10.86 -3.11
N GLY A 136 -13.67 -10.39 -4.35
CA GLY A 136 -14.81 -9.67 -4.93
C GLY A 136 -14.85 -8.16 -4.69
N TYR A 137 -13.91 -7.58 -3.94
CA TYR A 137 -13.86 -6.14 -3.65
C TYR A 137 -13.23 -5.34 -4.79
N HIS A 138 -13.89 -4.25 -5.16
CA HIS A 138 -13.49 -3.39 -6.28
C HIS A 138 -12.61 -2.22 -5.85
N TYR A 139 -12.74 -1.77 -4.60
CA TYR A 139 -12.04 -0.61 -4.07
C TYR A 139 -11.59 -0.88 -2.64
N ILE A 140 -10.43 -0.35 -2.30
CA ILE A 140 -9.90 -0.33 -0.93
C ILE A 140 -9.62 1.13 -0.58
N LEU A 141 -10.28 1.64 0.46
CA LEU A 141 -9.95 2.92 1.06
C LEU A 141 -8.77 2.72 2.00
N THR A 142 -7.68 3.43 1.77
CA THR A 142 -6.52 3.48 2.66
C THR A 142 -6.54 4.81 3.41
N VAL A 143 -6.39 4.76 4.73
CA VAL A 143 -6.29 5.96 5.59
C VAL A 143 -5.00 5.82 6.37
N ILE A 144 -4.14 6.83 6.31
CA ILE A 144 -2.83 6.83 6.96
C ILE A 144 -2.74 8.05 7.87
N ASP A 145 -2.45 7.84 9.15
CA ASP A 145 -2.03 8.93 10.03
C ASP A 145 -0.65 9.44 9.59
N VAL A 146 -0.58 10.74 9.25
CA VAL A 146 0.61 11.37 8.67
C VAL A 146 1.79 11.31 9.64
N LEU A 147 1.56 11.34 10.96
CA LEU A 147 2.63 11.33 11.96
C LEU A 147 3.03 9.92 12.38
N SER A 148 2.08 9.09 12.84
CA SER A 148 2.39 7.72 13.30
C SER A 148 2.71 6.76 12.16
N LYS A 149 2.31 7.08 10.92
CA LYS A 149 2.33 6.16 9.77
C LYS A 149 1.49 4.91 9.99
N HIS A 150 0.53 4.96 10.91
CA HIS A 150 -0.47 3.92 11.06
C HIS A 150 -1.44 3.97 9.89
N ALA A 151 -1.70 2.81 9.27
CA ALA A 151 -2.52 2.71 8.08
C ALA A 151 -3.69 1.75 8.32
N TRP A 152 -4.90 2.22 8.03
CA TRP A 152 -6.11 1.41 7.99
C TRP A 152 -6.51 1.17 6.54
N ALA A 153 -7.02 -0.04 6.25
CA ALA A 153 -7.52 -0.40 4.94
C ALA A 153 -8.95 -0.93 5.08
N TYR A 154 -9.88 -0.26 4.41
CA TYR A 154 -11.30 -0.63 4.41
C TYR A 154 -11.71 -1.03 2.99
N HIS A 155 -12.12 -2.28 2.83
CA HIS A 155 -12.65 -2.75 1.56
C HIS A 155 -14.13 -2.37 1.41
N SER A 156 -14.50 -1.76 0.28
CA SER A 156 -15.89 -1.41 0.00
C SER A 156 -16.53 -2.43 -0.94
N LYS A 157 -17.70 -2.95 -0.55
CA LYS A 157 -18.55 -3.70 -1.47
C LYS A 157 -19.23 -2.71 -2.41
N PRO A 158 -19.39 -3.04 -3.70
CA PRO A 158 -20.23 -2.24 -4.58
C PRO A 158 -21.63 -2.21 -3.98
N ARG A 159 -22.23 -1.01 -3.85
CA ARG A 159 -23.66 -0.93 -3.57
C ARG A 159 -24.37 -1.64 -4.73
N ALA A 160 -25.09 -2.72 -4.44
CA ALA A 160 -26.06 -3.25 -5.38
C ALA A 160 -27.04 -2.11 -5.64
N GLY A 161 -27.08 -1.61 -6.88
CA GLY A 161 -27.99 -0.53 -7.22
C GLY A 161 -29.40 -1.00 -6.97
N THR A 162 -30.07 -0.42 -5.97
CA THR A 162 -31.53 -0.44 -5.90
C THR A 162 -32.01 0.33 -7.13
N ARG A 163 -32.54 -0.41 -8.11
CA ARG A 163 -33.35 0.15 -9.19
C ARG A 163 -34.75 0.41 -8.63
#